data_AF-A0A2A7WW86-F1
#
_entry.id   AF-A0A2A7WW86-F1
#
_cell.length_a   1.000
_cell.length_b   1.000
_cell.length_c   1.000
_cell.angle_alpha   90.00
_cell.angle_beta   90.00
_cell.angle_gamma   90.00
#
_symmetry.space_group_name_H-M   'P 1'
#
loop_
_entity.id
_entity.type
_entity.pdbx_description
1 polymer ?
#
loop_
_entity_poly.entity_id
_entity_poly.type
_entity_poly.pdbx_seq_one_letter_code
_entity_poly.pdbx_strand_id
1 'polypeptide(L)'
;MRVFLVIFSFILLCIGIIAVSFFYGIKVILLFSTFLFITLLLYYSLLTVAGLYFRSKSHKEFQVKEPITNYPSVDILIPAHNEGVVIKNTLAAMAKIKYPGLLTIYLLDDNSQDETGEIAKEFADAYSHFQHIKVPSGEPKGKSRVLNYGLSISKGEYFCVYDADNQPEPTALKKLVEAALVTKNSAGAVGYVKTINESTNWLTRMISIEFQVFQLLMQSGRWQLFKTGSLTGTNMLVKRAVINELGGYDPYAIAEDAELTLRITQAGYFLPIVPNSVTWEQEPETIKVYIKQRTRWLQGNLYILERVFTTPGYWNGRLIIHSLHQLLVYVVFWIFLVISYSWFILGVLGLFSIHYTIPLLFIWYLSYLVYTAQLFSAQIAEKTLSPINIFCSFIMYFTYAQLFTYLFVRSLVLYIKAKINKKTIGWDKTTRFTHQKNLF
;
A
#
# COMPACT_ATOMS: atom_id res chain seq x y z
N MET A 1 24.31 10.54 -12.30
CA MET A 1 23.79 10.78 -13.67
C MET A 1 22.27 10.58 -13.80
N ARG A 2 21.68 9.45 -13.40
CA ARG A 2 20.24 9.17 -13.63
C ARG A 2 19.24 9.99 -12.77
N VAL A 3 19.58 10.32 -11.51
CA VAL A 3 18.76 11.27 -10.70
C VAL A 3 18.92 12.70 -11.16
N PHE A 4 20.11 13.06 -11.64
CA PHE A 4 20.28 14.32 -12.33
C PHE A 4 19.37 14.39 -13.54
N LEU A 5 19.18 13.31 -14.31
CA LEU A 5 18.22 13.29 -15.42
C LEU A 5 16.76 13.43 -14.96
N VAL A 6 16.32 12.79 -13.87
CA VAL A 6 14.95 12.97 -13.36
C VAL A 6 14.72 14.39 -12.82
N ILE A 7 15.67 14.90 -12.03
CA ILE A 7 15.64 16.28 -11.51
C ILE A 7 15.75 17.29 -12.66
N PHE A 8 16.56 17.00 -13.68
CA PHE A 8 16.75 17.85 -14.85
C PHE A 8 15.52 17.83 -15.77
N SER A 9 14.91 16.67 -16.01
CA SER A 9 13.63 16.56 -16.71
C SER A 9 12.51 17.27 -15.95
N PHE A 10 12.53 17.21 -14.62
CA PHE A 10 11.60 17.96 -13.76
C PHE A 10 11.84 19.47 -13.84
N ILE A 11 13.10 19.91 -13.78
CA ILE A 11 13.50 21.30 -13.97
C ILE A 11 13.13 21.78 -15.36
N LEU A 12 13.34 20.99 -16.41
CA LEU A 12 12.95 21.29 -17.79
C LEU A 12 11.43 21.38 -17.95
N LEU A 13 10.67 20.51 -17.28
CA LEU A 13 9.21 20.61 -17.24
C LEU A 13 8.76 21.90 -16.55
N CYS A 14 9.36 22.25 -15.40
CA CYS A 14 9.10 23.50 -14.70
C CYS A 14 9.47 24.72 -15.56
N ILE A 15 10.64 24.70 -16.21
CA ILE A 15 11.09 25.75 -17.14
C ILE A 15 10.15 25.83 -18.35
N GLY A 16 9.70 24.70 -18.89
CA GLY A 16 8.74 24.65 -19.99
C GLY A 16 7.38 25.25 -19.59
N ILE A 17 6.89 24.92 -18.40
CA ILE A 17 5.67 25.53 -17.84
C ILE A 17 5.89 27.05 -17.67
N ILE A 18 7.00 27.49 -17.09
CA ILE A 18 7.34 28.91 -16.90
C ILE A 18 7.50 29.65 -18.24
N ALA A 19 8.09 29.03 -19.26
CA ALA A 19 8.22 29.61 -20.59
C ALA A 19 6.86 29.72 -21.28
N VAL A 20 6.02 28.68 -21.23
CA VAL A 20 4.63 28.74 -21.74
C VAL A 20 3.81 29.79 -20.99
N SER A 21 4.04 29.95 -19.69
CA SER A 21 3.44 31.00 -18.83
C SER A 21 3.77 32.40 -19.32
N PHE A 22 5.03 32.60 -19.74
CA PHE A 22 5.56 33.86 -20.24
C PHE A 22 5.00 34.21 -21.64
N PHE A 23 4.81 33.21 -22.51
CA PHE A 23 4.34 33.41 -23.88
C PHE A 23 2.81 33.43 -24.06
N TYR A 24 2.06 32.63 -23.28
CA TYR A 24 0.61 32.45 -23.45
C TYR A 24 -0.24 33.04 -22.29
N GLY A 25 0.42 33.62 -21.29
CA GLY A 25 -0.21 34.24 -20.12
C GLY A 25 -0.70 33.23 -19.08
N ILE A 26 -0.87 33.72 -17.84
CA ILE A 26 -1.29 32.93 -16.67
C ILE A 26 -2.58 32.13 -16.87
N LYS A 27 -3.44 32.56 -17.82
CA LYS A 27 -4.69 31.90 -18.19
C LYS A 27 -4.48 30.48 -18.74
N VAL A 28 -3.49 30.26 -19.60
CA VAL A 28 -3.27 28.93 -20.22
C VAL A 28 -2.79 27.92 -19.18
N ILE A 29 -1.91 28.34 -18.27
CA ILE A 29 -1.46 27.51 -17.14
C ILE A 29 -2.65 27.12 -16.28
N LEU A 30 -3.51 28.09 -15.93
CA LEU A 30 -4.67 27.87 -15.07
C LEU A 30 -5.69 26.92 -15.73
N LEU A 31 -5.91 27.04 -17.04
CA LEU A 31 -6.77 26.12 -17.78
C LEU A 31 -6.18 24.70 -17.83
N PHE A 32 -4.87 24.59 -18.11
CA PHE A 32 -4.19 23.31 -18.16
C PHE A 32 -4.13 22.62 -16.78
N SER A 33 -3.84 23.38 -15.72
CA SER A 33 -3.85 22.88 -14.34
C SER A 33 -5.24 22.43 -13.93
N THR A 34 -6.26 23.20 -14.28
CA THR A 34 -7.66 22.85 -14.02
C THR A 34 -8.05 21.58 -14.76
N PHE A 35 -7.69 21.45 -16.04
CA PHE A 35 -7.94 20.27 -16.83
C PHE A 35 -7.33 19.01 -16.20
N LEU A 36 -6.01 19.04 -15.92
CA LEU A 36 -5.30 17.93 -15.28
C LEU A 36 -5.88 17.57 -13.91
N PHE A 37 -6.25 18.58 -13.12
CA PHE A 37 -6.84 18.37 -11.80
C PHE A 37 -8.23 17.74 -11.90
N ILE A 38 -9.07 18.19 -12.83
CA ILE A 38 -10.37 17.55 -13.12
C ILE A 38 -10.14 16.12 -13.62
N THR A 39 -9.16 15.87 -14.49
CA THR A 39 -8.81 14.50 -14.92
C THR A 39 -8.45 13.62 -13.73
N LEU A 40 -7.67 14.14 -12.76
CA LEU A 40 -7.33 13.43 -11.53
C LEU A 40 -8.58 13.10 -10.70
N LEU A 41 -9.46 14.07 -10.48
CA LEU A 41 -10.72 13.86 -9.74
C LEU A 41 -11.61 12.82 -10.44
N LEU A 42 -11.74 12.90 -11.77
CA LEU A 42 -12.52 11.96 -12.56
C LEU A 42 -11.92 10.55 -12.50
N TYR A 43 -10.60 10.43 -12.59
CA TYR A 43 -9.90 9.16 -12.47
C TYR A 43 -10.20 8.48 -11.12
N TYR A 44 -10.04 9.19 -9.99
CA TYR A 44 -10.33 8.62 -8.68
C TYR A 44 -11.82 8.37 -8.44
N SER A 45 -12.71 9.19 -9.00
CA SER A 45 -14.14 8.95 -8.95
C SER A 45 -14.51 7.68 -9.73
N LEU A 46 -13.91 7.47 -10.90
CA LEU A 46 -14.08 6.27 -11.70
C LEU A 46 -13.58 5.03 -10.94
N LEU A 47 -12.39 5.10 -10.31
CA LEU A 47 -11.89 4.02 -9.46
C LEU A 47 -12.85 3.72 -8.31
N THR A 48 -13.40 4.75 -7.66
CA THR A 48 -14.34 4.60 -6.55
C THR A 48 -15.61 3.88 -7.01
N VAL A 49 -16.23 4.31 -8.11
CA VAL A 49 -17.43 3.68 -8.66
C VAL A 49 -17.16 2.25 -9.12
N ALA A 50 -16.06 2.01 -9.83
CA ALA A 50 -15.70 0.66 -10.28
C ALA A 50 -15.37 -0.26 -9.09
N GLY A 51 -14.76 0.28 -8.03
CA GLY A 51 -14.51 -0.41 -6.78
C GLY A 51 -15.79 -0.81 -6.06
N LEU A 52 -16.77 0.10 -5.96
CA LEU A 52 -18.10 -0.20 -5.40
C LEU A 52 -18.80 -1.30 -6.20
N TYR A 53 -18.79 -1.17 -7.52
CA TYR A 53 -19.37 -2.16 -8.43
C TYR A 53 -18.73 -3.54 -8.26
N PHE A 54 -17.40 -3.62 -8.28
CA PHE A 54 -16.68 -4.86 -8.07
C PHE A 54 -16.99 -5.47 -6.72
N ARG A 55 -16.94 -4.67 -5.64
CA ARG A 55 -17.23 -5.15 -4.29
C ARG A 55 -18.63 -5.72 -4.16
N SER A 56 -19.63 -5.11 -4.79
CA SER A 56 -21.01 -5.63 -4.83
C SER A 56 -21.13 -7.03 -5.48
N LYS A 57 -20.18 -7.40 -6.34
CA LYS A 57 -20.15 -8.68 -7.08
C LYS A 57 -19.03 -9.62 -6.65
N SER A 58 -18.06 -9.15 -5.89
CA SER A 58 -16.79 -9.85 -5.59
C SER A 58 -17.00 -11.24 -4.97
N HIS A 59 -17.99 -11.39 -4.09
CA HIS A 59 -18.36 -12.69 -3.53
C HIS A 59 -18.72 -13.72 -4.60
N LYS A 60 -19.38 -13.30 -5.69
CA LYS A 60 -19.75 -14.16 -6.81
C LYS A 60 -18.61 -14.34 -7.81
N GLU A 61 -17.71 -13.35 -7.93
CA GLU A 61 -16.60 -13.40 -8.89
C GLU A 61 -15.56 -14.45 -8.53
N PHE A 62 -15.23 -14.60 -7.25
CA PHE A 62 -14.29 -15.62 -6.77
C PHE A 62 -14.98 -16.86 -6.20
N GLN A 63 -16.31 -16.97 -6.35
CA GLN A 63 -17.01 -18.18 -5.95
C GLN A 63 -16.56 -19.32 -6.85
N VAL A 64 -16.00 -20.34 -6.22
CA VAL A 64 -15.66 -21.58 -6.90
C VAL A 64 -16.96 -22.26 -7.33
N LYS A 65 -17.17 -22.41 -8.64
CA LYS A 65 -18.40 -23.00 -9.20
C LYS A 65 -18.49 -24.50 -8.96
N GLU A 66 -17.35 -25.18 -9.06
CA GLU A 66 -17.21 -26.61 -8.82
C GLU A 66 -16.37 -26.83 -7.55
N PRO A 67 -16.69 -27.80 -6.68
CA PRO A 67 -15.88 -28.06 -5.49
C PRO A 67 -14.41 -28.32 -5.86
N ILE A 68 -13.48 -27.53 -5.31
CA ILE A 68 -12.04 -27.83 -5.43
C ILE A 68 -11.78 -29.12 -4.65
N THR A 69 -11.44 -30.17 -5.38
CA THR A 69 -11.13 -31.49 -4.82
C THR A 69 -9.75 -31.52 -4.19
N ASN A 70 -8.77 -30.83 -4.79
CA ASN A 70 -7.38 -30.79 -4.33
C ASN A 70 -6.94 -29.34 -4.12
N TYR A 71 -6.86 -28.92 -2.87
CA TYR A 71 -6.27 -27.63 -2.52
C TYR A 71 -4.73 -27.72 -2.58
N PRO A 72 -4.05 -26.73 -3.18
CA PRO A 72 -2.60 -26.73 -3.25
C PRO A 72 -1.96 -26.61 -1.87
N SER A 73 -0.71 -27.02 -1.75
CA SER A 73 0.07 -26.75 -0.53
C SER A 73 0.40 -25.27 -0.37
N VAL A 74 0.33 -24.75 0.86
CA VAL A 74 0.64 -23.35 1.17
C VAL A 74 1.59 -23.23 2.35
N ASP A 75 2.63 -22.42 2.16
CA ASP A 75 3.50 -21.97 3.26
C ASP A 75 3.13 -20.54 3.67
N ILE A 76 2.77 -20.32 4.93
CA ILE A 76 2.69 -18.96 5.47
C ILE A 76 4.09 -18.54 5.93
N LEU A 77 4.57 -17.37 5.50
CA LEU A 77 5.83 -16.78 5.90
C LEU A 77 5.57 -15.54 6.76
N ILE A 78 6.07 -15.54 7.99
CA ILE A 78 5.92 -14.43 8.95
C ILE A 78 7.32 -13.92 9.31
N PRO A 79 7.83 -12.86 8.65
CA PRO A 79 9.07 -12.22 9.05
C PRO A 79 8.89 -11.45 10.36
N ALA A 80 9.76 -11.71 11.35
CA ALA A 80 9.69 -11.06 12.65
C ALA A 80 11.07 -10.57 13.11
N HIS A 81 11.11 -9.39 13.72
CA HIS A 81 12.29 -8.84 14.40
C HIS A 81 11.83 -8.02 15.60
N ASN A 82 12.08 -8.48 16.82
CA ASN A 82 11.68 -7.83 18.07
C ASN A 82 10.17 -7.57 18.23
N GLU A 83 9.32 -8.47 17.76
CA GLU A 83 7.85 -8.37 17.70
C GLU A 83 7.12 -9.01 18.91
N GLY A 84 7.79 -9.16 20.06
CA GLY A 84 7.25 -9.86 21.23
C GLY A 84 5.89 -9.34 21.71
N VAL A 85 5.69 -8.03 21.61
CA VAL A 85 4.44 -7.32 21.98
C VAL A 85 3.20 -7.83 21.23
N VAL A 86 3.35 -8.25 19.97
CA VAL A 86 2.22 -8.51 19.06
C VAL A 86 2.20 -9.95 18.54
N ILE A 87 3.35 -10.62 18.45
CA ILE A 87 3.50 -11.90 17.76
C ILE A 87 2.62 -13.00 18.37
N LYS A 88 2.41 -13.01 19.68
CA LYS A 88 1.54 -14.00 20.34
C LYS A 88 0.10 -13.98 19.79
N ASN A 89 -0.45 -12.78 19.58
CA ASN A 89 -1.81 -12.63 19.04
C ASN A 89 -1.86 -13.05 17.55
N THR A 90 -0.81 -12.73 16.80
CA THR A 90 -0.65 -13.18 15.42
C THR A 90 -0.61 -14.71 15.33
N LEU A 91 0.25 -15.38 16.09
CA LEU A 91 0.33 -16.85 16.05
C LEU A 91 -0.96 -17.52 16.55
N ALA A 92 -1.62 -16.95 17.56
CA ALA A 92 -2.93 -17.41 18.00
C ALA A 92 -4.02 -17.27 16.92
N ALA A 93 -3.97 -16.23 16.08
CA ALA A 93 -4.84 -16.09 14.93
C ALA A 93 -4.48 -17.07 13.81
N MET A 94 -3.19 -17.28 13.55
CA MET A 94 -2.70 -18.25 12.55
C MET A 94 -3.12 -19.68 12.89
N ALA A 95 -3.10 -20.06 14.16
CA ALA A 95 -3.56 -21.38 14.63
C ALA A 95 -5.06 -21.62 14.39
N LYS A 96 -5.85 -20.56 14.15
CA LYS A 96 -7.29 -20.63 13.85
C LYS A 96 -7.57 -20.67 12.34
N ILE A 97 -6.55 -20.60 11.48
CA ILE A 97 -6.74 -20.66 10.03
C ILE A 97 -7.34 -22.01 9.65
N LYS A 98 -8.42 -21.96 8.86
CA LYS A 98 -9.14 -23.11 8.32
C LYS A 98 -8.81 -23.20 6.83
N TYR A 99 -7.82 -24.03 6.52
CA TYR A 99 -7.39 -24.29 5.14
C TYR A 99 -7.52 -25.78 4.81
N PRO A 100 -8.19 -26.17 3.69
CA PRO A 100 -8.39 -27.59 3.37
C PRO A 100 -7.15 -28.33 2.83
N GLY A 101 -6.15 -27.60 2.34
CA GLY A 101 -4.89 -28.18 1.82
C GLY A 101 -3.81 -28.29 2.89
N LEU A 102 -2.62 -28.75 2.49
CA LEU A 102 -1.45 -28.77 3.36
C LEU A 102 -1.03 -27.34 3.69
N LEU A 103 -0.93 -27.03 4.98
CA LEU A 103 -0.51 -25.72 5.50
C LEU A 103 0.71 -25.88 6.39
N THR A 104 1.76 -25.10 6.15
CA THR A 104 2.89 -24.94 7.09
C THR A 104 3.09 -23.45 7.37
N ILE A 105 3.35 -23.09 8.62
CA ILE A 105 3.54 -21.71 9.07
C ILE A 105 4.98 -21.55 9.52
N TYR A 106 5.75 -20.75 8.79
CA TYR A 106 7.13 -20.42 9.10
C TYR A 106 7.20 -19.06 9.77
N LEU A 107 7.59 -19.06 11.05
CA LEU A 107 7.98 -17.85 11.74
C LEU A 107 9.48 -17.65 11.55
N LEU A 108 9.82 -16.61 10.78
CA LEU A 108 11.18 -16.28 10.37
C LEU A 108 11.73 -15.22 11.32
N ASP A 109 12.36 -15.66 12.40
CA ASP A 109 12.96 -14.80 13.43
C ASP A 109 14.31 -14.24 12.94
N ASP A 110 14.33 -12.96 12.61
CA ASP A 110 15.51 -12.23 12.16
C ASP A 110 16.35 -11.71 13.33
N ASN A 111 16.90 -12.62 14.14
CA ASN A 111 17.81 -12.30 15.24
C ASN A 111 17.19 -11.37 16.30
N SER A 112 15.95 -11.65 16.70
CA SER A 112 15.28 -10.92 17.79
C SER A 112 16.05 -11.04 19.11
N GLN A 113 15.96 -9.98 19.92
CA GLN A 113 16.59 -9.84 21.24
C GLN A 113 15.55 -9.73 22.37
N ASP A 114 14.27 -9.72 22.03
CA ASP A 114 13.14 -9.75 22.96
C ASP A 114 12.51 -11.15 23.01
N GLU A 115 11.34 -11.26 23.62
CA GLU A 115 10.59 -12.52 23.77
C GLU A 115 10.03 -13.13 22.47
N THR A 116 10.28 -12.51 21.29
CA THR A 116 9.75 -13.01 20.00
C THR A 116 10.11 -14.46 19.74
N GLY A 117 11.39 -14.81 19.89
CA GLY A 117 11.90 -16.16 19.60
C GLY A 117 11.44 -17.20 20.62
N GLU A 118 11.16 -16.79 21.86
CA GLU A 118 10.61 -17.66 22.90
C GLU A 118 9.15 -18.00 22.59
N ILE A 119 8.32 -16.98 22.33
CA ILE A 119 6.92 -17.16 21.92
C ILE A 119 6.83 -17.99 20.64
N ALA A 120 7.72 -17.73 19.67
CA ALA A 120 7.82 -18.49 18.42
C ALA A 120 7.97 -20.00 18.67
N LYS A 121 8.89 -20.34 19.60
CA LYS A 121 9.21 -21.71 19.95
C LYS A 121 8.03 -22.39 20.65
N GLU A 122 7.36 -21.70 21.59
CA GLU A 122 6.17 -22.25 22.26
C GLU A 122 5.10 -22.72 21.27
N PHE A 123 4.84 -21.93 20.22
CA PHE A 123 3.87 -22.32 19.18
C PHE A 123 4.38 -23.46 18.30
N ALA A 124 5.66 -23.49 17.94
CA ALA A 124 6.24 -24.59 17.18
C ALA A 124 6.22 -25.92 17.97
N ASP A 125 6.44 -25.86 19.29
CA ASP A 125 6.36 -27.02 20.19
C ASP A 125 4.90 -27.49 20.39
N ALA A 126 3.94 -26.55 20.37
CA ALA A 126 2.51 -26.85 20.56
C ALA A 126 1.78 -27.31 19.28
N TYR A 127 2.22 -26.88 18.10
CA TYR A 127 1.53 -27.14 16.83
C TYR A 127 2.51 -27.66 15.77
N SER A 128 2.29 -28.90 15.30
CA SER A 128 3.18 -29.57 14.34
C SER A 128 3.37 -28.86 12.99
N HIS A 129 2.41 -28.02 12.60
CA HIS A 129 2.46 -27.25 11.35
C HIS A 129 3.09 -25.85 11.53
N PHE A 130 3.52 -25.49 12.73
CA PHE A 130 4.31 -24.29 13.00
C PHE A 130 5.80 -24.63 13.00
N GLN A 131 6.60 -23.76 12.41
CA GLN A 131 8.05 -23.88 12.30
C GLN A 131 8.69 -22.58 12.75
N HIS A 132 9.43 -22.62 13.86
CA HIS A 132 10.27 -21.50 14.28
C HIS A 132 11.63 -21.61 13.60
N ILE A 133 11.94 -20.63 12.75
CA ILE A 133 13.17 -20.57 11.97
C ILE A 133 13.97 -19.34 12.39
N LYS A 134 15.16 -19.56 12.95
CA LYS A 134 16.14 -18.50 13.14
C LYS A 134 16.81 -18.18 11.82
N VAL A 135 16.64 -16.95 11.34
CA VAL A 135 17.19 -16.50 10.06
C VAL A 135 18.64 -16.06 10.28
N PRO A 136 19.61 -16.65 9.55
CA PRO A 136 21.00 -16.24 9.66
C PRO A 136 21.18 -14.74 9.38
N SER A 137 22.04 -14.09 10.17
CA SER A 137 22.44 -12.72 9.90
C SER A 137 23.07 -12.60 8.50
N GLY A 138 22.77 -11.51 7.80
CA GLY A 138 23.30 -11.25 6.47
C GLY A 138 23.00 -9.84 5.97
N GLU A 139 23.60 -9.46 4.84
CA GLU A 139 23.39 -8.16 4.19
C GLU A 139 22.84 -8.36 2.76
N PRO A 140 22.01 -7.42 2.26
CA PRO A 140 21.46 -6.27 2.96
C PRO A 140 20.40 -6.66 4.01
N LYS A 141 20.28 -5.87 5.08
CA LYS A 141 19.21 -6.05 6.07
C LYS A 141 17.83 -5.69 5.52
N GLY A 142 16.81 -6.46 5.92
CA GLY A 142 15.41 -6.13 5.69
C GLY A 142 14.55 -7.33 5.35
N LYS A 143 13.24 -7.06 5.22
CA LYS A 143 12.20 -8.05 5.01
C LYS A 143 12.43 -8.92 3.76
N SER A 144 12.89 -8.34 2.65
CA SER A 144 13.22 -9.11 1.43
C SER A 144 14.21 -10.26 1.68
N ARG A 145 15.27 -10.02 2.47
CA ARG A 145 16.28 -11.04 2.78
C ARG A 145 15.66 -12.18 3.59
N VAL A 146 14.87 -11.82 4.60
CA VAL A 146 14.17 -12.79 5.47
C VAL A 146 13.19 -13.63 4.65
N LEU A 147 12.40 -13.00 3.77
CA LEU A 147 11.48 -13.70 2.87
C LEU A 147 12.21 -14.61 1.89
N ASN A 148 13.31 -14.17 1.27
CA ASN A 148 14.12 -15.01 0.40
C ASN A 148 14.70 -16.24 1.13
N TYR A 149 15.14 -16.07 2.38
CA TYR A 149 15.56 -17.20 3.20
C TYR A 149 14.40 -18.18 3.45
N GLY A 150 13.22 -17.67 3.82
CA GLY A 150 12.01 -18.47 3.95
C GLY A 150 11.65 -19.24 2.67
N LEU A 151 11.73 -18.57 1.51
CA LEU A 151 11.50 -19.20 0.20
C LEU A 151 12.49 -20.32 -0.13
N SER A 152 13.74 -20.21 0.36
CA SER A 152 14.79 -21.21 0.11
C SER A 152 14.59 -22.53 0.89
N ILE A 153 13.90 -22.47 2.03
CA ILE A 153 13.68 -23.64 2.90
C ILE A 153 12.27 -24.23 2.78
N SER A 154 11.31 -23.44 2.28
CA SER A 154 9.91 -23.84 2.17
C SER A 154 9.58 -24.33 0.74
N LYS A 155 8.56 -25.19 0.60
CA LYS A 155 8.30 -25.95 -0.66
C LYS A 155 6.84 -25.93 -1.14
N GLY A 156 5.93 -25.28 -0.43
CA GLY A 156 4.52 -25.21 -0.79
C GLY A 156 4.29 -24.59 -2.17
N GLU A 157 3.32 -25.08 -2.92
CA GLU A 157 3.00 -24.58 -4.27
C GLU A 157 2.69 -23.08 -4.28
N TYR A 158 2.13 -22.58 -3.19
CA TYR A 158 1.97 -21.16 -2.90
C TYR A 158 2.67 -20.78 -1.59
N PHE A 159 2.94 -19.50 -1.43
CA PHE A 159 3.25 -18.92 -0.13
C PHE A 159 2.38 -17.70 0.13
N CYS A 160 2.03 -17.48 1.40
CA CYS A 160 1.31 -16.32 1.86
C CYS A 160 2.17 -15.55 2.86
N VAL A 161 2.28 -14.23 2.69
CA VAL A 161 3.05 -13.39 3.61
C VAL A 161 2.08 -12.68 4.55
N TYR A 162 2.35 -12.76 5.84
CA TYR A 162 1.74 -11.94 6.87
C TYR A 162 2.83 -11.27 7.71
N ASP A 163 2.66 -9.99 8.07
CA ASP A 163 3.51 -9.35 9.06
C ASP A 163 3.20 -9.86 10.47
N ALA A 164 4.18 -9.68 11.37
CA ALA A 164 4.18 -10.21 12.73
C ALA A 164 3.11 -9.62 13.66
N ASP A 165 2.36 -8.61 13.21
CA ASP A 165 1.22 -8.01 13.92
C ASP A 165 -0.14 -8.30 13.25
N ASN A 166 -0.16 -9.11 12.20
CA ASN A 166 -1.39 -9.44 11.51
C ASN A 166 -2.18 -10.56 12.18
N GLN A 167 -3.50 -10.41 12.23
CA GLN A 167 -4.43 -11.38 12.79
C GLN A 167 -5.47 -11.73 11.71
N PRO A 168 -5.24 -12.73 10.85
CA PRO A 168 -6.16 -13.04 9.75
C PRO A 168 -7.48 -13.67 10.22
N GLU A 169 -8.56 -13.47 9.46
CA GLU A 169 -9.77 -14.27 9.61
C GLU A 169 -9.46 -15.76 9.37
N PRO A 170 -10.17 -16.69 10.05
CA PRO A 170 -10.00 -18.13 9.84
C PRO A 170 -10.11 -18.57 8.37
N THR A 171 -10.87 -17.85 7.55
CA THR A 171 -11.10 -18.19 6.13
C THR A 171 -10.29 -17.34 5.15
N ALA A 172 -9.47 -16.39 5.62
CA ALA A 172 -8.73 -15.46 4.78
C ALA A 172 -7.87 -16.20 3.75
N LEU A 173 -7.03 -17.12 4.22
CA LEU A 173 -6.13 -17.88 3.33
C LEU A 173 -6.88 -18.65 2.25
N LYS A 174 -7.97 -19.34 2.62
CA LYS A 174 -8.80 -20.08 1.69
C LYS A 174 -9.32 -19.17 0.57
N LYS A 175 -9.84 -17.99 0.90
CA LYS A 175 -10.37 -17.02 -0.06
C LYS A 175 -9.29 -16.53 -1.03
N LEU A 176 -8.05 -16.30 -0.56
CA LEU A 176 -6.92 -15.94 -1.43
C LEU A 176 -6.60 -17.05 -2.43
N VAL A 177 -6.52 -18.29 -1.95
CA VAL A 177 -6.22 -19.45 -2.81
C VAL A 177 -7.31 -19.65 -3.86
N GLU A 178 -8.58 -19.62 -3.46
CA GLU A 178 -9.71 -19.77 -4.39
C GLU A 178 -9.69 -18.70 -5.49
N ALA A 179 -9.45 -17.44 -5.12
CA ALA A 179 -9.33 -16.35 -6.09
C ALA A 179 -8.14 -16.55 -7.06
N ALA A 180 -7.00 -17.02 -6.56
CA ALA A 180 -5.82 -17.30 -7.36
C ALA A 180 -6.05 -18.47 -8.34
N LEU A 181 -6.79 -19.51 -7.93
CA LEU A 181 -7.11 -20.67 -8.77
C LEU A 181 -8.14 -20.34 -9.87
N VAL A 182 -9.17 -19.56 -9.54
CA VAL A 182 -10.23 -19.17 -10.49
C VAL A 182 -9.72 -18.13 -11.50
N THR A 183 -8.75 -17.31 -11.13
CA THR A 183 -8.19 -16.27 -12.00
C THR A 183 -7.16 -16.88 -12.97
N LYS A 184 -7.50 -16.93 -14.26
CA LYS A 184 -6.57 -17.39 -15.30
C LYS A 184 -5.29 -16.54 -15.31
N ASN A 185 -4.13 -17.21 -15.41
CA ASN A 185 -2.81 -16.59 -15.40
C ASN A 185 -2.53 -15.72 -14.15
N SER A 186 -3.07 -16.13 -12.99
CA SER A 186 -2.78 -15.46 -11.73
C SER A 186 -1.40 -15.85 -11.19
N ALA A 187 -0.65 -14.84 -10.73
CA ALA A 187 0.52 -15.06 -9.90
C ALA A 187 0.18 -15.25 -8.43
N GLY A 188 -1.06 -14.99 -8.01
CA GLY A 188 -1.38 -14.91 -6.59
C GLY A 188 -2.75 -14.32 -6.29
N ALA A 189 -2.89 -13.69 -5.14
CA ALA A 189 -4.06 -12.91 -4.74
C ALA A 189 -3.70 -11.96 -3.60
N VAL A 190 -4.43 -10.85 -3.47
CA VAL A 190 -4.17 -9.84 -2.43
C VAL A 190 -5.44 -9.63 -1.61
N GLY A 191 -5.33 -9.75 -0.29
CA GLY A 191 -6.41 -9.52 0.65
C GLY A 191 -6.44 -8.09 1.19
N TYR A 192 -7.40 -7.85 2.07
CA TYR A 192 -7.60 -6.57 2.72
C TYR A 192 -7.04 -6.56 4.15
N VAL A 193 -6.46 -5.43 4.54
CA VAL A 193 -5.88 -5.19 5.86
C VAL A 193 -6.73 -4.15 6.59
N LYS A 194 -7.24 -4.51 7.77
CA LYS A 194 -8.02 -3.65 8.66
C LYS A 194 -7.19 -3.19 9.84
N THR A 195 -7.52 -2.02 10.38
CA THR A 195 -6.86 -1.49 11.57
C THR A 195 -7.50 -2.06 12.84
N ILE A 196 -6.73 -2.76 13.68
CA ILE A 196 -7.22 -3.36 14.94
C ILE A 196 -7.49 -2.32 16.03
N ASN A 197 -6.75 -1.22 16.02
CA ASN A 197 -6.73 -0.15 17.02
C ASN A 197 -7.40 1.14 16.50
N GLU A 198 -8.37 1.01 15.59
CA GLU A 198 -9.03 2.15 14.93
C GLU A 198 -9.80 3.07 15.90
N SER A 199 -10.20 2.53 17.05
CA SER A 199 -10.93 3.26 18.08
C SER A 199 -10.03 3.91 19.12
N THR A 200 -8.72 3.66 19.10
CA THR A 200 -7.77 4.15 20.11
C THR A 200 -7.66 5.67 20.13
N ASN A 201 -7.54 6.32 18.97
CA ASN A 201 -7.50 7.78 18.88
C ASN A 201 -7.90 8.28 17.47
N TRP A 202 -7.89 9.61 17.27
CA TRP A 202 -8.23 10.21 15.99
C TRP A 202 -7.28 9.81 14.85
N LEU A 203 -5.98 9.66 15.13
CA LEU A 203 -4.99 9.27 14.12
C LEU A 203 -5.25 7.85 13.61
N THR A 204 -5.41 6.87 14.50
CA THR A 204 -5.68 5.48 14.11
C THR A 204 -7.02 5.34 13.38
N ARG A 205 -8.02 6.14 13.75
CA ARG A 205 -9.30 6.23 13.03
C ARG A 205 -9.15 6.78 11.61
N MET A 206 -8.37 7.85 11.45
CA MET A 206 -8.09 8.44 10.13
C MET A 206 -7.32 7.47 9.23
N ILE A 207 -6.36 6.72 9.80
CA ILE A 207 -5.65 5.65 9.08
C ILE A 207 -6.61 4.53 8.66
N SER A 208 -7.51 4.08 9.54
CA SER A 208 -8.53 3.08 9.18
C SER A 208 -9.38 3.54 8.01
N ILE A 209 -9.88 4.78 8.02
CA ILE A 209 -10.65 5.34 6.91
C ILE A 209 -9.81 5.45 5.63
N GLU A 210 -8.54 5.86 5.72
CA GLU A 210 -7.62 5.87 4.57
C GLU A 210 -7.47 4.48 3.95
N PHE A 211 -7.30 3.42 4.75
CA PHE A 211 -7.13 2.06 4.26
C PHE A 211 -8.37 1.56 3.51
N GLN A 212 -9.57 1.87 4.03
CA GLN A 212 -10.83 1.55 3.36
C GLN A 212 -10.92 2.18 1.96
N VAL A 213 -10.33 3.36 1.77
CA VAL A 213 -10.33 4.07 0.48
C VAL A 213 -9.24 3.54 -0.43
N PHE A 214 -7.98 3.60 -0.01
CA PHE A 214 -6.84 3.36 -0.91
C PHE A 214 -6.48 1.89 -1.03
N GLN A 215 -6.36 1.18 0.09
CA GLN A 215 -5.99 -0.25 0.07
C GLN A 215 -7.14 -1.14 -0.37
N LEU A 216 -8.39 -0.74 -0.13
CA LEU A 216 -9.54 -1.55 -0.50
C LEU A 216 -10.28 -1.01 -1.73
N LEU A 217 -10.94 0.15 -1.61
CA LEU A 217 -11.92 0.58 -2.61
C LEU A 217 -11.26 0.96 -3.95
N MET A 218 -10.21 1.79 -3.92
CA MET A 218 -9.50 2.21 -5.13
C MET A 218 -8.69 1.06 -5.73
N GLN A 219 -8.11 0.19 -4.91
CA GLN A 219 -7.43 -1.02 -5.38
C GLN A 219 -8.40 -1.97 -6.09
N SER A 220 -9.59 -2.17 -5.52
CA SER A 220 -10.70 -2.90 -6.15
C SER A 220 -11.11 -2.27 -7.48
N GLY A 221 -11.18 -0.94 -7.55
CA GLY A 221 -11.49 -0.20 -8.79
C GLY A 221 -10.45 -0.41 -9.88
N ARG A 222 -9.15 -0.39 -9.51
CA ARG A 222 -8.05 -0.67 -10.45
C ARG A 222 -8.13 -2.10 -10.99
N TRP A 223 -8.42 -3.07 -10.12
CA TRP A 223 -8.65 -4.45 -10.55
C TRP A 223 -9.84 -4.56 -11.51
N GLN A 224 -10.95 -3.89 -11.19
CA GLN A 224 -12.15 -3.93 -12.02
C GLN A 224 -11.92 -3.36 -13.43
N LEU A 225 -11.27 -2.21 -13.54
CA LEU A 225 -11.12 -1.48 -14.80
C LEU A 225 -9.95 -2.01 -15.64
N PHE A 226 -8.83 -2.35 -14.99
CA PHE A 226 -7.56 -2.56 -15.67
C PHE A 226 -6.93 -3.93 -15.37
N LYS A 227 -7.53 -4.72 -14.46
CA LYS A 227 -6.97 -5.98 -13.97
C LYS A 227 -5.56 -5.81 -13.40
N THR A 228 -5.33 -4.68 -12.71
CA THR A 228 -4.06 -4.33 -12.06
C THR A 228 -4.22 -4.24 -10.54
N GLY A 229 -3.98 -5.36 -9.85
CA GLY A 229 -3.82 -5.37 -8.40
C GLY A 229 -2.37 -5.09 -7.99
N SER A 230 -2.16 -4.76 -6.71
CA SER A 230 -0.85 -4.52 -6.15
C SER A 230 -0.70 -5.29 -4.85
N LEU A 231 0.45 -5.93 -4.63
CA LEU A 231 0.80 -6.49 -3.33
C LEU A 231 0.88 -5.37 -2.28
N THR A 232 0.57 -5.69 -1.02
CA THR A 232 0.46 -4.74 0.10
C THR A 232 1.42 -5.08 1.26
N GLY A 233 2.39 -5.98 1.03
CA GLY A 233 3.37 -6.39 2.03
C GLY A 233 2.85 -7.45 3.01
N THR A 234 1.55 -7.55 3.19
CA THR A 234 0.89 -8.55 4.04
C THR A 234 -0.46 -8.98 3.44
N ASN A 235 -1.01 -10.09 3.93
CA ASN A 235 -2.24 -10.72 3.43
C ASN A 235 -2.19 -10.94 1.92
N MET A 236 -1.02 -11.39 1.45
CA MET A 236 -0.73 -11.57 0.04
C MET A 236 -0.26 -12.99 -0.23
N LEU A 237 -0.92 -13.66 -1.17
CA LEU A 237 -0.61 -15.00 -1.62
C LEU A 237 0.12 -14.91 -2.97
N VAL A 238 1.20 -15.66 -3.16
CA VAL A 238 1.94 -15.73 -4.42
C VAL A 238 2.28 -17.18 -4.74
N LYS A 239 2.17 -17.54 -6.03
CA LYS A 239 2.51 -18.84 -6.56
C LYS A 239 4.03 -19.00 -6.61
N ARG A 240 4.54 -20.11 -6.08
CA ARG A 240 5.99 -20.32 -5.97
C ARG A 240 6.70 -20.35 -7.32
N ALA A 241 6.09 -20.98 -8.32
CA ALA A 241 6.63 -21.02 -9.67
C ALA A 241 6.90 -19.61 -10.22
N VAL A 242 6.03 -18.64 -9.94
CA VAL A 242 6.17 -17.26 -10.41
C VAL A 242 7.30 -16.54 -9.70
N ILE A 243 7.39 -16.62 -8.36
CA ILE A 243 8.49 -15.94 -7.65
C ILE A 243 9.86 -16.52 -8.03
N ASN A 244 9.92 -17.83 -8.31
CA ASN A 244 11.14 -18.50 -8.75
C ASN A 244 11.55 -18.05 -10.15
N GLU A 245 10.60 -17.95 -11.09
CA GLU A 245 10.84 -17.39 -12.42
C GLU A 245 11.38 -15.95 -12.34
N LEU A 246 10.84 -15.15 -11.42
CA LEU A 246 11.24 -13.75 -11.23
C LEU A 246 12.51 -13.56 -10.38
N GLY A 247 13.15 -14.65 -9.95
CA GLY A 247 14.43 -14.62 -9.21
C GLY A 247 14.33 -14.20 -7.73
N GLY A 248 13.17 -14.39 -7.09
CA GLY A 248 12.97 -14.04 -5.68
C GLY A 248 12.54 -12.59 -5.44
N TYR A 249 12.60 -12.16 -4.17
CA TYR A 249 12.50 -10.75 -3.79
C TYR A 249 13.80 -10.02 -4.09
N ASP A 250 13.72 -8.77 -4.56
CA ASP A 250 14.88 -7.90 -4.67
C ASP A 250 15.35 -7.52 -3.25
N PRO A 251 16.55 -7.94 -2.82
CA PRO A 251 17.04 -7.66 -1.47
C PRO A 251 17.37 -6.19 -1.24
N TYR A 252 17.50 -5.38 -2.31
CA TYR A 252 17.78 -3.94 -2.24
C TYR A 252 16.52 -3.08 -2.41
N ALA A 253 15.35 -3.69 -2.64
CA ALA A 253 14.10 -2.96 -2.73
C ALA A 253 13.73 -2.33 -1.38
N ILE A 254 13.34 -1.05 -1.42
CA ILE A 254 12.88 -0.31 -0.23
C ILE A 254 11.42 -0.68 0.12
N ALA A 255 10.63 -1.00 -0.90
CA ALA A 255 9.28 -1.55 -0.79
C ALA A 255 9.21 -2.82 -1.65
N GLU A 256 9.42 -3.96 -1.01
CA GLU A 256 9.62 -5.26 -1.66
C GLU A 256 8.36 -5.76 -2.38
N ASP A 257 7.20 -5.43 -1.83
CA ASP A 257 5.86 -5.77 -2.32
C ASP A 257 5.51 -4.98 -3.58
N ALA A 258 5.72 -3.67 -3.55
CA ALA A 258 5.44 -2.78 -4.65
C ALA A 258 6.45 -2.99 -5.80
N GLU A 259 7.70 -3.33 -5.49
CA GLU A 259 8.69 -3.75 -6.48
C GLU A 259 8.30 -5.07 -7.15
N LEU A 260 7.96 -6.10 -6.37
CA LEU A 260 7.54 -7.40 -6.88
C LEU A 260 6.25 -7.29 -7.71
N THR A 261 5.32 -6.42 -7.32
CA THR A 261 4.10 -6.11 -8.11
C THR A 261 4.44 -5.71 -9.54
N LEU A 262 5.46 -4.88 -9.73
CA LEU A 262 5.85 -4.42 -11.06
C LEU A 262 6.45 -5.56 -11.87
N ARG A 263 7.32 -6.40 -11.28
CA ARG A 263 7.89 -7.56 -11.97
C ARG A 263 6.82 -8.59 -12.36
N ILE A 264 5.87 -8.88 -11.45
CA ILE A 264 4.73 -9.76 -11.74
C ILE A 264 3.89 -9.21 -12.90
N THR A 265 3.59 -7.91 -12.88
CA THR A 265 2.81 -7.27 -13.95
C THR A 265 3.59 -7.24 -15.27
N GLN A 266 4.91 -7.03 -15.21
CA GLN A 266 5.81 -7.07 -16.37
C GLN A 266 5.80 -8.42 -17.06
N ALA A 267 5.81 -9.51 -16.27
CA ALA A 267 5.74 -10.88 -16.74
C ALA A 267 4.33 -11.28 -17.24
N GLY A 268 3.35 -10.37 -17.21
CA GLY A 268 2.01 -10.60 -17.78
C GLY A 268 1.07 -11.38 -16.87
N TYR A 269 1.44 -11.63 -15.62
CA TYR A 269 0.57 -12.26 -14.63
C TYR A 269 -0.46 -11.29 -14.04
N PHE A 270 -1.44 -11.84 -13.33
CA PHE A 270 -2.48 -11.10 -12.62
C PHE A 270 -2.36 -11.24 -11.10
N LEU A 271 -2.84 -10.22 -10.40
CA LEU A 271 -3.00 -10.18 -8.94
C LEU A 271 -4.45 -9.78 -8.62
N PRO A 272 -5.39 -10.74 -8.53
CA PRO A 272 -6.76 -10.45 -8.13
C PRO A 272 -6.82 -9.88 -6.72
N ILE A 273 -7.67 -8.88 -6.54
CA ILE A 273 -7.95 -8.28 -5.23
C ILE A 273 -9.12 -9.01 -4.61
N VAL A 274 -8.98 -9.44 -3.36
CA VAL A 274 -9.94 -10.27 -2.62
C VAL A 274 -10.42 -9.50 -1.38
N PRO A 275 -11.41 -8.59 -1.53
CA PRO A 275 -11.91 -7.75 -0.44
C PRO A 275 -12.30 -8.50 0.83
N ASN A 276 -12.76 -9.75 0.66
CA ASN A 276 -13.28 -10.57 1.74
C ASN A 276 -12.21 -11.41 2.44
N SER A 277 -10.97 -11.46 1.92
CA SER A 277 -9.85 -12.04 2.66
C SER A 277 -9.32 -10.97 3.61
N VAL A 278 -9.76 -10.99 4.87
CA VAL A 278 -9.47 -9.92 5.83
C VAL A 278 -8.43 -10.34 6.84
N THR A 279 -7.51 -9.44 7.14
CA THR A 279 -6.63 -9.51 8.31
C THR A 279 -6.68 -8.19 9.08
N TRP A 280 -6.37 -8.20 10.37
CA TRP A 280 -6.23 -6.99 11.18
C TRP A 280 -4.78 -6.73 11.54
N GLU A 281 -4.37 -5.47 11.61
CA GLU A 281 -3.02 -5.04 11.99
C GLU A 281 -3.01 -3.81 12.88
N GLN A 282 -1.89 -3.57 13.58
CA GLN A 282 -1.76 -2.44 14.49
C GLN A 282 -1.16 -1.22 13.79
N GLU A 283 -1.91 -0.13 13.82
CA GLU A 283 -1.48 1.13 13.23
C GLU A 283 -0.77 2.05 14.24
N PRO A 284 0.09 2.98 13.77
CA PRO A 284 0.74 3.96 14.62
C PRO A 284 -0.23 4.80 15.46
N GLU A 285 -0.07 4.77 16.78
CA GLU A 285 -0.91 5.56 17.70
C GLU A 285 -0.40 6.97 17.94
N THR A 286 0.85 7.26 17.56
CA THR A 286 1.46 8.58 17.72
C THR A 286 1.92 9.14 16.39
N ILE A 287 1.85 10.47 16.24
CA ILE A 287 2.27 11.15 15.01
C ILE A 287 3.74 10.89 14.67
N LYS A 288 4.61 10.72 15.68
CA LYS A 288 6.04 10.44 15.50
C LYS A 288 6.25 9.08 14.84
N VAL A 289 5.56 8.04 15.32
CA VAL A 289 5.63 6.69 14.75
C VAL A 289 5.00 6.67 13.35
N TYR A 290 3.86 7.37 13.17
CA TYR A 290 3.21 7.53 11.87
C TYR A 290 4.13 8.18 10.83
N ILE A 291 4.75 9.33 11.15
CA ILE A 291 5.66 10.03 10.24
C ILE A 291 6.81 9.12 9.84
N LYS A 292 7.38 8.36 10.78
CA LYS A 292 8.48 7.43 10.51
C LYS A 292 8.05 6.32 9.54
N GLN A 293 6.91 5.67 9.81
CA GLN A 293 6.36 4.60 8.96
C GLN A 293 6.03 5.12 7.56
N ARG A 294 5.29 6.22 7.44
CA ARG A 294 4.87 6.78 6.15
C ARG A 294 6.02 7.38 5.36
N THR A 295 7.04 7.92 6.02
CA THR A 295 8.28 8.33 5.34
C THR A 295 8.91 7.14 4.62
N ARG A 296 9.04 5.97 5.28
CA ARG A 296 9.58 4.75 4.68
C ARG A 296 8.77 4.30 3.48
N TRP A 297 7.44 4.24 3.61
CA TRP A 297 6.55 3.83 2.52
C TRP A 297 6.67 4.76 1.32
N LEU A 298 6.74 6.06 1.57
CA LEU A 298 6.84 7.05 0.50
C LEU A 298 8.22 7.04 -0.15
N GLN A 299 9.30 6.76 0.58
CA GLN A 299 10.63 6.49 -0.02
C GLN A 299 10.61 5.27 -0.94
N GLY A 300 9.88 4.20 -0.58
CA GLY A 300 9.65 3.05 -1.45
C GLY A 300 8.92 3.41 -2.74
N ASN A 301 7.90 4.27 -2.66
CA ASN A 301 7.21 4.78 -3.84
C ASN A 301 8.08 5.72 -4.68
N LEU A 302 8.93 6.55 -4.07
CA LEU A 302 9.91 7.37 -4.80
C LEU A 302 10.94 6.52 -5.54
N TYR A 303 11.36 5.39 -4.97
CA TYR A 303 12.20 4.40 -5.65
C TYR A 303 11.52 3.83 -6.89
N ILE A 304 10.24 3.50 -6.81
CA ILE A 304 9.46 3.03 -7.97
C ILE A 304 9.28 4.15 -8.99
N LEU A 305 8.96 5.35 -8.55
CA LEU A 305 8.78 6.52 -9.41
C LEU A 305 10.06 6.80 -10.21
N GLU A 306 11.24 6.68 -9.60
CA GLU A 306 12.49 6.77 -10.35
C GLU A 306 12.55 5.69 -11.45
N ARG A 307 12.24 4.44 -11.13
CA ARG A 307 12.26 3.34 -12.11
C ARG A 307 11.29 3.56 -13.27
N VAL A 308 10.13 4.19 -13.03
CA VAL A 308 9.18 4.61 -14.07
C VAL A 308 9.86 5.54 -15.08
N PHE A 309 10.71 6.46 -14.64
CA PHE A 309 11.43 7.36 -15.55
C PHE A 309 12.68 6.74 -16.18
N THR A 310 13.35 5.79 -15.50
CA THR A 310 14.63 5.24 -15.97
C THR A 310 14.50 3.94 -16.76
N THR A 311 13.33 3.30 -16.74
CA THR A 311 13.12 1.96 -17.31
C THR A 311 12.03 2.00 -18.38
N PRO A 312 12.37 2.04 -19.68
CA PRO A 312 11.38 2.14 -20.75
C PRO A 312 10.32 1.05 -20.73
N GLY A 313 10.68 -0.17 -20.29
CA GLY A 313 9.75 -1.29 -20.16
C GLY A 313 8.54 -1.04 -19.24
N TYR A 314 8.61 -0.04 -18.35
CA TYR A 314 7.51 0.30 -17.44
C TYR A 314 6.36 1.07 -18.11
N TRP A 315 6.55 1.44 -19.37
CA TRP A 315 5.54 2.11 -20.20
C TRP A 315 4.83 1.17 -21.17
N ASN A 316 5.11 -0.14 -21.08
CA ASN A 316 4.56 -1.16 -21.97
C ASN A 316 3.45 -1.97 -21.31
N GLY A 317 2.49 -2.46 -22.11
CA GLY A 317 1.44 -3.36 -21.65
C GLY A 317 0.62 -2.79 -20.48
N ARG A 318 0.30 -3.64 -19.49
CA ARG A 318 -0.49 -3.21 -18.30
C ARG A 318 0.32 -2.39 -17.29
N LEU A 319 1.65 -2.43 -17.34
CA LEU A 319 2.49 -1.67 -16.42
C LEU A 319 2.28 -0.17 -16.53
N ILE A 320 1.88 0.33 -17.70
CA ILE A 320 1.56 1.74 -17.90
C ILE A 320 0.54 2.26 -16.88
N ILE A 321 -0.40 1.42 -16.42
CA ILE A 321 -1.40 1.81 -15.43
C ILE A 321 -0.77 2.03 -14.04
N HIS A 322 0.23 1.22 -13.66
CA HIS A 322 1.00 1.47 -12.43
C HIS A 322 1.87 2.72 -12.56
N SER A 323 2.55 2.89 -13.70
CA SER A 323 3.39 4.06 -13.99
C SER A 323 2.58 5.36 -13.98
N LEU A 324 1.44 5.40 -14.67
CA LEU A 324 0.54 6.55 -14.68
C LEU A 324 0.00 6.85 -13.28
N HIS A 325 -0.38 5.83 -12.51
CA HIS A 325 -0.83 6.05 -11.13
C HIS A 325 0.26 6.65 -10.25
N GLN A 326 1.50 6.13 -10.34
CA GLN A 326 2.65 6.67 -9.60
C GLN A 326 2.90 8.14 -9.95
N LEU A 327 2.83 8.49 -11.24
CA LEU A 327 2.97 9.89 -11.69
C LEU A 327 1.82 10.78 -11.22
N LEU A 328 0.59 10.29 -11.29
CA LEU A 328 -0.60 11.03 -10.87
C LEU A 328 -0.55 11.36 -9.37
N VAL A 329 -0.16 10.39 -8.52
CA VAL A 329 -0.10 10.57 -7.06
C VAL A 329 1.12 11.40 -6.62
N TYR A 330 2.31 11.03 -7.09
CA TYR A 330 3.55 11.52 -6.50
C TYR A 330 4.19 12.69 -7.26
N VAL A 331 3.70 13.00 -8.46
CA VAL A 331 4.18 14.16 -9.23
C VAL A 331 3.04 15.15 -9.42
N VAL A 332 2.00 14.76 -10.14
CA VAL A 332 0.91 15.66 -10.56
C VAL A 332 0.15 16.19 -9.34
N PHE A 333 -0.32 15.31 -8.47
CA PHE A 333 -1.07 15.71 -7.28
C PHE A 333 -0.23 16.56 -6.31
N TRP A 334 1.05 16.23 -6.11
CA TRP A 334 1.93 17.02 -5.24
C TRP A 334 2.21 18.43 -5.82
N ILE A 335 2.49 18.55 -7.12
CA ILE A 335 2.64 19.86 -7.79
C ILE A 335 1.38 20.70 -7.58
N PHE A 336 0.19 20.12 -7.73
CA PHE A 336 -1.06 20.84 -7.50
C PHE A 336 -1.24 21.29 -6.06
N LEU A 337 -0.85 20.48 -5.08
CA LEU A 337 -0.87 20.90 -3.68
C LEU A 337 0.06 22.09 -3.45
N VAL A 338 1.29 22.06 -3.98
CA VAL A 338 2.25 23.17 -3.83
C VAL A 338 1.73 24.46 -4.50
N ILE A 339 1.19 24.36 -5.73
CA ILE A 339 0.57 25.50 -6.42
C ILE A 339 -0.60 26.04 -5.60
N SER A 340 -1.48 25.16 -5.12
CA SER A 340 -2.65 25.53 -4.32
C SER A 340 -2.26 26.26 -3.01
N TYR A 341 -1.28 25.75 -2.26
CA TYR A 341 -0.81 26.41 -1.04
C TYR A 341 -0.10 27.73 -1.31
N SER A 342 0.76 27.77 -2.33
CA SER A 342 1.46 28.99 -2.70
C SER A 342 0.45 30.07 -3.07
N TRP A 343 -0.57 29.71 -3.85
CA TRP A 343 -1.66 30.59 -4.21
C TRP A 343 -2.45 31.09 -2.99
N PHE A 344 -2.82 30.18 -2.09
CA PHE A 344 -3.54 30.55 -0.87
C PHE A 344 -2.74 31.53 0.00
N ILE A 345 -1.45 31.25 0.24
CA ILE A 345 -0.57 32.10 1.05
C ILE A 345 -0.40 33.48 0.40
N LEU A 346 -0.08 33.52 -0.89
CA LEU A 346 0.11 34.77 -1.62
C LEU A 346 -1.17 35.62 -1.69
N GLY A 347 -2.33 34.97 -1.81
CA GLY A 347 -3.64 35.62 -1.75
C GLY A 347 -3.94 36.21 -0.36
N VAL A 348 -3.67 35.47 0.72
CA VAL A 348 -3.83 35.97 2.10
C VAL A 348 -2.91 37.16 2.39
N LEU A 349 -1.70 37.16 1.83
CA LEU A 349 -0.74 38.26 1.96
C LEU A 349 -1.08 39.48 1.08
N GLY A 350 -2.14 39.41 0.27
CA GLY A 350 -2.52 40.50 -0.63
C GLY A 350 -1.54 40.76 -1.78
N LEU A 351 -0.61 39.82 -2.03
CA LEU A 351 0.44 39.97 -3.06
C LEU A 351 -0.09 39.75 -4.49
N PHE A 352 -1.32 39.23 -4.63
CA PHE A 352 -2.01 39.07 -5.91
C PHE A 352 -3.49 39.43 -5.77
N SER A 353 -3.99 40.27 -6.67
CA SER A 353 -5.43 40.57 -6.85
C SER A 353 -6.02 39.65 -7.92
N ILE A 354 -7.12 38.96 -7.64
CA ILE A 354 -7.57 37.85 -8.48
C ILE A 354 -8.98 38.09 -9.05
N HIS A 355 -9.09 38.17 -10.39
CA HIS A 355 -10.37 38.12 -11.12
C HIS A 355 -10.94 36.69 -11.29
N TYR A 356 -10.19 35.67 -10.85
CA TYR A 356 -10.44 34.23 -10.99
C TYR A 356 -10.67 33.51 -9.64
N THR A 357 -10.94 34.24 -8.56
CA THR A 357 -11.19 33.66 -7.22
C THR A 357 -12.36 32.68 -7.25
N ILE A 358 -13.43 33.00 -7.99
CA ILE A 358 -14.66 32.19 -8.03
C ILE A 358 -14.41 30.79 -8.66
N PRO A 359 -13.82 30.66 -9.88
CA PRO A 359 -13.49 29.35 -10.44
C PRO A 359 -12.58 28.49 -9.55
N LEU A 360 -11.59 29.09 -8.88
CA LEU A 360 -10.65 28.35 -8.03
C LEU A 360 -11.30 27.87 -6.73
N LEU A 361 -12.12 28.73 -6.08
CA LEU A 361 -12.91 28.32 -4.92
C LEU A 361 -13.89 27.20 -5.28
N PHE A 362 -14.48 27.25 -6.48
CA PHE A 362 -15.35 26.19 -6.97
C PHE A 362 -14.60 24.87 -7.15
N ILE A 363 -13.41 24.88 -7.75
CA ILE A 363 -12.57 23.68 -7.91
C ILE A 363 -12.17 23.12 -6.54
N TRP A 364 -11.76 23.98 -5.61
CA TRP A 364 -11.42 23.57 -4.25
C TRP A 364 -12.61 22.93 -3.53
N TYR A 365 -13.79 23.54 -3.63
CA TYR A 365 -15.02 23.01 -3.05
C TYR A 365 -15.41 21.67 -3.69
N LEU A 366 -15.32 21.55 -5.01
CA LEU A 366 -15.53 20.29 -5.72
C LEU A 366 -14.55 19.21 -5.27
N SER A 367 -13.28 19.57 -5.04
CA SER A 367 -12.26 18.65 -4.52
C SER A 367 -12.65 18.11 -3.15
N TYR A 368 -13.09 19.00 -2.27
CA TYR A 368 -13.54 18.65 -0.93
C TYR A 368 -14.78 17.74 -0.96
N LEU A 369 -15.76 18.04 -1.83
CA LEU A 369 -16.92 17.21 -2.03
C LEU A 369 -16.56 15.82 -2.58
N VAL A 370 -15.70 15.75 -3.59
CA VAL A 370 -15.26 14.46 -4.16
C VAL A 370 -14.48 13.65 -3.12
N TYR A 371 -13.54 14.28 -2.41
CA TYR A 371 -12.78 13.64 -1.35
C TYR A 371 -13.70 13.06 -0.26
N THR A 372 -14.62 13.87 0.28
CA THR A 372 -15.55 13.42 1.32
C THR A 372 -16.52 12.36 0.82
N ALA A 373 -17.02 12.47 -0.41
CA ALA A 373 -17.86 11.45 -1.03
C ALA A 373 -17.13 10.11 -1.20
N GLN A 374 -15.83 10.12 -1.52
CA GLN A 374 -15.01 8.91 -1.59
C GLN A 374 -14.81 8.28 -0.21
N LEU A 375 -14.55 9.09 0.83
CA LEU A 375 -14.47 8.59 2.21
C LEU A 375 -15.80 7.94 2.64
N PHE A 376 -16.93 8.58 2.36
CA PHE A 376 -18.25 8.03 2.69
C PHE A 376 -18.57 6.77 1.89
N SER A 377 -18.23 6.74 0.60
CA SER A 377 -18.39 5.55 -0.25
C SER A 377 -17.65 4.34 0.31
N ALA A 378 -16.40 4.53 0.74
CA ALA A 378 -15.61 3.48 1.35
C ALA A 378 -16.22 2.98 2.67
N GLN A 379 -16.64 3.91 3.53
CA GLN A 379 -17.26 3.58 4.82
C GLN A 379 -18.61 2.89 4.70
N ILE A 380 -19.44 3.30 3.74
CA ILE A 380 -20.72 2.64 3.45
C ILE A 380 -20.47 1.21 2.99
N ALA A 381 -19.52 1.02 2.07
CA ALA A 381 -19.20 -0.29 1.55
C ALA A 381 -18.60 -1.20 2.64
N GLU A 382 -17.76 -0.66 3.54
CA GLU A 382 -17.21 -1.38 4.70
C GLU A 382 -18.13 -1.47 5.92
N LYS A 383 -19.31 -0.85 5.88
CA LYS A 383 -20.27 -0.78 6.99
C LYS A 383 -19.67 -0.16 8.27
N THR A 384 -18.78 0.82 8.12
CA THR A 384 -18.12 1.56 9.21
C THR A 384 -18.66 2.98 9.38
N LEU A 385 -19.68 3.37 8.59
CA LEU A 385 -20.29 4.69 8.67
C LEU A 385 -20.93 4.92 10.05
N SER A 386 -20.50 5.97 10.74
CA SER A 386 -21.01 6.38 12.06
C SER A 386 -20.91 7.90 12.19
N PRO A 387 -21.67 8.55 13.10
CA PRO A 387 -21.60 10.01 13.27
C PRO A 387 -20.18 10.51 13.51
N ILE A 388 -19.38 9.75 14.26
CA ILE A 388 -17.98 10.09 14.55
C ILE A 388 -17.06 9.90 13.33
N ASN A 389 -17.27 8.87 12.50
CA ASN A 389 -16.48 8.70 11.29
C ASN A 389 -16.91 9.69 10.19
N ILE A 390 -18.17 10.11 10.17
CA ILE A 390 -18.67 11.20 9.32
C ILE A 390 -17.97 12.50 9.68
N PHE A 391 -17.96 12.87 10.97
CA PHE A 391 -17.23 14.03 11.46
C PHE A 391 -15.74 13.93 11.12
N CYS A 392 -15.12 12.78 11.38
CA CYS A 392 -13.73 12.51 11.05
C CYS A 392 -13.44 12.76 9.56
N SER A 393 -14.32 12.31 8.67
CA SER A 393 -14.15 12.45 7.22
C SER A 393 -14.15 13.91 6.76
N PHE A 394 -15.00 14.75 7.35
CA PHE A 394 -15.02 16.18 7.05
C PHE A 394 -13.72 16.88 7.50
N ILE A 395 -13.22 16.57 8.70
CA ILE A 395 -12.00 17.19 9.22
C ILE A 395 -10.72 16.66 8.57
N MET A 396 -10.74 15.42 8.05
CA MET A 396 -9.55 14.78 7.46
C MET A 396 -8.96 15.57 6.30
N TYR A 397 -9.80 16.24 5.50
CA TYR A 397 -9.32 17.08 4.41
C TYR A 397 -8.43 18.22 4.92
N PHE A 398 -8.80 18.85 6.04
CA PHE A 398 -8.09 20.00 6.63
C PHE A 398 -6.96 19.61 7.58
N THR A 399 -6.87 18.35 7.97
CA THR A 399 -5.91 17.85 8.97
C THR A 399 -5.02 16.75 8.39
N TYR A 400 -5.53 15.53 8.35
CA TYR A 400 -4.81 14.32 7.93
C TYR A 400 -4.21 14.43 6.52
N ALA A 401 -5.01 14.85 5.54
CA ALA A 401 -4.57 14.95 4.14
C ALA A 401 -3.43 15.95 3.96
N GLN A 402 -3.35 16.97 4.81
CA GLN A 402 -2.31 18.01 4.76
C GLN A 402 -0.93 17.44 5.14
N LEU A 403 -0.87 16.32 5.87
CA LEU A 403 0.38 15.65 6.21
C LEU A 403 1.08 15.07 4.98
N PHE A 404 0.36 14.80 3.88
CA PHE A 404 0.95 14.23 2.67
C PHE A 404 2.07 15.10 2.11
N THR A 405 1.88 16.42 2.02
CA THR A 405 2.90 17.34 1.49
C THR A 405 4.15 17.36 2.34
N TYR A 406 3.98 17.39 3.67
CA TYR A 406 5.09 17.30 4.61
C TYR A 406 5.86 15.97 4.47
N LEU A 407 5.13 14.85 4.45
CA LEU A 407 5.71 13.52 4.27
C LEU A 407 6.43 13.38 2.93
N PHE A 408 5.86 13.93 1.86
CA PHE A 408 6.46 13.92 0.53
C PHE A 408 7.80 14.63 0.52
N VAL A 409 7.85 15.89 0.98
CA VAL A 409 9.09 16.69 1.03
C VAL A 409 10.13 16.03 1.92
N ARG A 410 9.74 15.58 3.12
CA ARG A 410 10.63 14.88 4.05
C ARG A 410 11.25 13.64 3.41
N SER A 411 10.43 12.80 2.80
CA SER A 411 10.90 11.55 2.18
C SER A 411 11.77 11.80 0.97
N LEU A 412 11.45 12.81 0.15
CA LEU A 412 12.26 13.20 -1.00
C LEU A 412 13.66 13.65 -0.57
N VAL A 413 13.76 14.50 0.46
CA VAL A 413 15.05 14.96 1.01
C VAL A 413 15.86 13.77 1.52
N LEU A 414 15.24 12.88 2.31
CA LEU A 414 15.92 11.70 2.85
C LEU A 414 16.34 10.71 1.77
N TYR A 415 15.51 10.51 0.75
CA TYR A 415 15.79 9.65 -0.40
C TYR A 415 16.99 10.17 -1.20
N ILE A 416 17.00 11.47 -1.54
CA ILE A 416 18.13 12.11 -2.23
C ILE A 416 19.40 12.02 -1.39
N LYS A 417 19.31 12.31 -0.08
CA LYS A 417 20.46 12.23 0.84
C LYS A 417 21.03 10.80 0.94
N ALA A 418 20.17 9.78 1.03
CA ALA A 418 20.61 8.39 1.06
C ALA A 418 21.38 8.04 -0.22
N LYS A 419 20.88 8.49 -1.37
CA LYS A 419 21.50 8.22 -2.67
C LYS A 419 22.84 8.93 -2.88
N ILE A 420 22.93 10.20 -2.51
CA ILE A 420 24.19 10.97 -2.56
C ILE A 420 25.26 10.25 -1.73
N ASN A 421 24.87 9.77 -0.55
CA ASN A 421 25.77 9.07 0.37
C ASN A 421 25.98 7.59 0.04
N LYS A 422 25.39 7.07 -1.06
CA LYS A 422 25.37 5.64 -1.43
C LYS A 422 24.97 4.70 -0.28
N LYS A 423 24.11 5.18 0.63
CA LYS A 423 23.59 4.38 1.74
C LYS A 423 22.36 3.61 1.29
N THR A 424 22.32 2.32 1.62
CA THR A 424 21.08 1.54 1.55
C THR A 424 20.08 2.13 2.53
N ILE A 425 18.85 2.39 2.06
CA ILE A 425 17.76 2.81 2.94
C ILE A 425 17.30 1.54 3.65
N GLY A 426 17.73 1.38 4.89
CA GLY A 426 17.43 0.20 5.69
C GLY A 426 15.93 0.08 6.01
N TRP A 427 15.47 -1.16 6.18
CA TRP A 427 14.17 -1.42 6.76
C TRP A 427 14.15 -0.95 8.22
N ASP A 428 13.24 -0.04 8.54
CA ASP A 428 13.06 0.50 9.88
C ASP A 428 11.70 0.06 10.43
N LYS A 429 11.75 -0.70 11.52
CA LYS A 429 10.60 -1.31 12.15
C LYS A 429 9.66 -0.25 12.75
N THR A 430 8.35 -0.51 12.63
CA THR A 430 7.30 0.25 13.32
C THR A 430 7.24 -0.16 14.80
N THR A 431 7.31 0.82 15.69
CA THR A 431 7.12 0.59 17.14
C THR A 431 5.70 0.10 17.42
N ARG A 432 5.57 -0.96 18.24
CA ARG A 432 4.30 -1.57 18.62
C ARG A 432 3.80 -1.07 19.97
N PHE A 433 2.49 -1.13 20.17
CA PHE A 433 1.81 -0.65 21.37
C PHE A 433 1.13 -1.80 22.09
N THR A 434 1.23 -1.82 23.42
CA THR A 434 0.59 -2.86 24.23
C THR A 434 -0.88 -2.52 24.41
N HIS A 435 -1.77 -3.41 23.97
CA HIS A 435 -3.18 -3.34 24.32
C HIS A 435 -3.52 -4.51 25.23
N GLN A 436 -3.76 -4.23 26.51
CA GLN A 436 -4.54 -5.15 27.34
C GLN A 436 -5.99 -5.07 26.86
N LYS A 437 -6.37 -5.86 25.85
CA LYS A 437 -7.79 -6.13 25.65
C LYS A 437 -8.17 -7.20 26.67
N ASN A 438 -8.99 -6.84 27.64
CA ASN A 438 -9.86 -7.77 28.37
C ASN A 438 -10.78 -8.41 27.32
N LEU A 439 -10.32 -9.49 26.69
CA LEU A 439 -11.13 -10.33 25.81
C LEU A 439 -11.79 -11.38 26.70
N PHE A 440 -13.04 -11.12 27.10
CA PHE A 440 -13.99 -12.13 27.52
C PHE A 440 -14.82 -12.57 26.32
#